data_AF-A0A7W1QWI5-F1
#
_entry.id   AF-A0A7W1QWI5-F1
#
_cell.length_a   1.000
_cell.length_b   1.000
_cell.length_c   1.000
_cell.angle_alpha   90.00
_cell.angle_beta   90.00
_cell.angle_gamma   90.00
#
_symmetry.space_group_name_H-M   'P 1'
#
loop_
_entity.id
_entity.type
_entity.pdbx_description
1 polymer ?
#
loop_
_entity_poly.entity_id
_entity_poly.type
_entity_poly.pdbx_seq_one_letter_code
_entity_poly.pdbx_strand_id
1 'polypeptide(L)'
;MQPLALFRGVLDVTLHSVRGASEPRGAIRLSQSEITLRNFALSLPAVALQSASGDPAIVTLFGEIAIEAEALRWDGSSGDGVLHAQWPSARIAAAGVTALLGTLTMTLVPRDARLAGTIANTGGDVRIAGNVAFTAESIELDATITPLASTPLPIARTLVLLGPIDSSGAVRLRWRHPQR
;
A
#
# COMPACT_ATOMS: atom_id res chain seq x y z
N MET A 1 2.90 -35.07 15.78
CA MET A 1 1.64 -34.92 15.01
C MET A 1 1.74 -33.66 14.18
N GLN A 2 1.92 -33.80 12.86
CA GLN A 2 1.93 -32.70 11.91
C GLN A 2 0.51 -32.47 11.39
N PRO A 3 -0.09 -31.29 11.52
CA PRO A 3 -1.26 -30.91 10.73
C PRO A 3 -0.87 -29.92 9.62
N LEU A 4 -1.50 -30.10 8.45
CA LEU A 4 -1.64 -29.17 7.31
C LEU A 4 -0.65 -29.30 6.14
N ALA A 5 -0.67 -30.48 5.51
CA ALA A 5 -0.33 -30.67 4.09
C ALA A 5 -1.56 -30.45 3.16
N LEU A 6 -2.47 -29.54 3.53
CA LEU A 6 -3.74 -29.32 2.83
C LEU A 6 -3.85 -27.85 2.43
N PHE A 7 -3.24 -27.49 1.30
CA PHE A 7 -3.64 -26.46 0.31
C PHE A 7 -2.43 -26.17 -0.60
N ARG A 8 -2.03 -27.14 -1.43
CA ARG A 8 -1.28 -26.87 -2.68
C ARG A 8 -2.23 -26.34 -3.76
N GLY A 9 -3.10 -25.41 -3.39
CA GLY A 9 -4.15 -24.89 -4.24
C GLY A 9 -3.61 -23.78 -5.14
N VAL A 10 -4.13 -23.72 -6.36
CA VAL A 10 -4.07 -22.52 -7.18
C VAL A 10 -5.43 -21.85 -7.07
N LEU A 11 -5.44 -20.58 -6.66
CA LEU A 11 -6.62 -19.73 -6.72
C LEU A 11 -6.53 -18.91 -8.01
N ASP A 12 -7.39 -19.24 -8.97
CA ASP A 12 -7.59 -18.47 -10.19
C ASP A 12 -8.89 -17.65 -10.07
N VAL A 13 -8.77 -16.33 -10.10
CA VAL A 13 -9.89 -15.39 -10.06
C VAL A 13 -9.88 -14.56 -11.33
N THR A 14 -11.00 -14.53 -12.04
CA THR A 14 -11.22 -13.58 -13.14
C THR A 14 -12.25 -12.55 -12.72
N LEU A 15 -11.88 -11.28 -12.84
CA LEU A 15 -12.71 -10.13 -12.52
C LEU A 15 -13.33 -9.60 -13.81
N HIS A 16 -14.64 -9.45 -13.80
CA HIS A 16 -15.40 -8.87 -14.89
C HIS A 16 -16.07 -7.60 -14.40
N SER A 17 -15.96 -6.53 -15.19
CA SER A 17 -16.65 -5.30 -14.87
C SER A 17 -18.15 -5.46 -15.13
N VAL A 18 -18.96 -4.79 -14.30
CA VAL A 18 -20.38 -4.68 -14.55
C VAL A 18 -20.65 -3.66 -15.67
N ARG A 19 -21.81 -3.76 -16.32
CA ARG A 19 -22.15 -2.91 -17.47
C ARG A 19 -22.01 -1.42 -17.12
N GLY A 20 -21.16 -0.71 -17.88
CA GLY A 20 -20.90 0.72 -17.68
C GLY A 20 -19.73 1.05 -16.74
N ALA A 21 -19.10 0.05 -16.11
CA ALA A 21 -17.90 0.21 -15.31
C ALA A 21 -16.66 -0.31 -16.06
N SER A 22 -15.52 0.34 -15.86
CA SER A 22 -14.19 -0.12 -16.31
C SER A 22 -13.51 -1.05 -15.30
N GLU A 23 -14.03 -1.14 -14.08
CA GLU A 23 -13.48 -1.90 -12.96
C GLU A 23 -14.59 -2.61 -12.16
N PRO A 24 -14.26 -3.69 -11.43
CA PRO A 24 -12.98 -4.39 -11.46
C PRO A 24 -12.78 -5.19 -12.75
N ARG A 25 -11.52 -5.40 -13.17
CA ARG A 25 -11.19 -6.21 -14.37
C ARG A 25 -9.88 -6.98 -14.19
N GLY A 26 -9.71 -8.03 -15.01
CA GLY A 26 -8.45 -8.75 -15.17
C GLY A 26 -8.46 -10.15 -14.54
N ALA A 27 -7.29 -10.76 -14.47
CA ALA A 27 -7.10 -12.08 -13.90
C ALA A 27 -6.03 -12.06 -12.80
N ILE A 28 -6.33 -12.74 -11.71
CA ILE A 28 -5.42 -13.00 -10.59
C ILE A 28 -5.21 -14.51 -10.53
N ARG A 29 -3.96 -14.94 -10.45
CA ARG A 29 -3.59 -16.31 -10.10
C ARG A 29 -2.67 -16.28 -8.89
N LEU A 30 -3.12 -16.88 -7.80
CA LEU A 30 -2.33 -17.05 -6.58
C LEU A 30 -2.02 -18.54 -6.42
N SER A 31 -0.75 -18.87 -6.22
CA SER A 31 -0.30 -20.19 -5.83
C SER A 31 0.59 -20.08 -4.59
N GLN A 32 1.07 -21.22 -4.06
CA GLN A 32 1.96 -21.21 -2.90
C GLN A 32 3.26 -20.43 -3.12
N SER A 33 3.70 -20.28 -4.38
CA SER A 33 5.01 -19.73 -4.71
C SER A 33 4.97 -18.70 -5.83
N GLU A 34 3.79 -18.32 -6.35
CA GLU A 34 3.71 -17.38 -7.45
C GLU A 34 2.41 -16.59 -7.41
N ILE A 35 2.53 -15.29 -7.61
CA ILE A 35 1.46 -14.34 -7.85
C ILE A 35 1.56 -13.90 -9.31
N THR A 36 0.46 -14.05 -10.06
CA THR A 36 0.35 -13.51 -11.41
C THR A 36 -0.88 -12.61 -11.52
N LEU A 37 -0.68 -11.42 -12.08
CA LEU A 37 -1.73 -10.47 -12.45
C LEU A 37 -1.69 -10.24 -13.96
N ARG A 38 -2.86 -10.19 -14.60
CA ARG A 38 -2.99 -9.87 -16.03
C ARG A 38 -4.16 -8.94 -16.27
N ASN A 39 -3.90 -7.83 -16.96
CA ASN A 39 -4.87 -6.76 -17.25
C ASN A 39 -5.71 -6.40 -16.02
N PHE A 40 -5.04 -6.37 -14.86
CA PHE A 40 -5.65 -6.23 -13.56
C PHE A 40 -5.90 -4.75 -13.26
N ALA A 41 -7.13 -4.43 -12.85
CA ALA A 41 -7.46 -3.14 -12.26
C ALA A 41 -8.59 -3.31 -11.25
N LEU A 42 -8.36 -2.77 -10.05
CA LEU A 42 -9.25 -2.90 -8.92
C LEU A 42 -9.18 -1.65 -8.05
N SER A 43 -10.34 -1.08 -7.75
CA SER A 43 -10.49 -0.04 -6.74
C SER A 43 -11.08 -0.62 -5.46
N LEU A 44 -10.47 -0.29 -4.31
CA LEU A 44 -10.87 -0.76 -2.99
C LEU A 44 -10.97 0.39 -2.00
N PRO A 45 -11.93 0.35 -1.06
CA PRO A 45 -11.93 1.29 0.06
C PRO A 45 -10.64 1.16 0.85
N ALA A 46 -9.97 2.28 1.13
CA ALA A 46 -8.70 2.28 1.87
C ALA A 46 -8.82 1.63 3.26
N VAL A 47 -10.00 1.75 3.87
CA VAL A 47 -10.34 1.08 5.14
C VAL A 47 -10.28 -0.45 5.04
N ALA A 48 -10.52 -1.03 3.87
CA ALA A 48 -10.43 -2.47 3.66
C ALA A 48 -8.98 -3.00 3.85
N LEU A 49 -7.98 -2.20 3.49
CA LEU A 49 -6.57 -2.55 3.73
C LEU A 49 -6.23 -2.58 5.23
N GLN A 50 -6.88 -1.72 6.03
CA GLN A 50 -6.68 -1.73 7.48
C GLN A 50 -7.19 -3.04 8.08
N SER A 51 -8.40 -3.45 7.70
CA SER A 51 -8.98 -4.72 8.14
C SER A 51 -8.13 -5.93 7.74
N ALA A 52 -7.48 -5.86 6.58
CA ALA A 52 -6.60 -6.93 6.10
C ALA A 52 -5.29 -7.06 6.92
N SER A 53 -4.85 -5.99 7.60
CA SER A 53 -3.63 -6.04 8.42
C SER A 53 -3.80 -6.82 9.73
N GLY A 54 -5.03 -6.94 10.25
CA GLY A 54 -5.30 -7.66 11.51
C GLY A 54 -4.80 -6.96 12.78
N ASP A 55 -4.11 -5.82 12.66
CA ASP A 55 -3.67 -4.99 13.78
C ASP A 55 -4.73 -3.94 14.17
N PRO A 56 -4.85 -3.58 15.46
CA PRO A 56 -5.70 -2.47 15.88
C PRO A 56 -5.21 -1.17 15.22
N ALA A 57 -6.05 -0.59 14.37
CA ALA A 57 -5.67 0.52 13.52
C ALA A 57 -5.43 1.80 14.34
N ILE A 58 -4.16 2.24 14.43
CA ILE A 58 -3.74 3.50 15.09
C ILE A 58 -4.23 4.72 14.28
N VAL A 59 -4.48 4.52 13.00
CA VAL A 59 -4.99 5.52 12.06
C VAL A 59 -6.23 4.97 11.39
N THR A 60 -7.09 5.82 10.82
CA THR A 60 -8.18 5.42 9.91
C THR A 60 -7.86 5.92 8.51
N LEU A 61 -7.89 5.03 7.50
CA LEU A 61 -7.70 5.39 6.10
C LEU A 61 -9.06 5.67 5.43
N PHE A 62 -9.16 6.74 4.64
CA PHE A 62 -10.39 7.12 3.93
C PHE A 62 -10.18 7.29 2.42
N GLY A 63 -11.22 7.00 1.65
CA GLY A 63 -11.21 7.09 0.19
C GLY A 63 -10.94 5.74 -0.46
N GLU A 64 -10.63 5.77 -1.75
CA GLU A 64 -10.48 4.58 -2.59
C GLU A 64 -9.04 4.48 -3.09
N ILE A 65 -8.49 3.26 -3.10
CA ILE A 65 -7.17 2.94 -3.63
C ILE A 65 -7.39 2.16 -4.92
N ALA A 66 -6.96 2.74 -6.04
CA ALA A 66 -6.90 2.08 -7.33
C ALA A 66 -5.58 1.33 -7.44
N ILE A 67 -5.63 0.06 -7.86
CA ILE A 67 -4.48 -0.80 -8.06
C ILE A 67 -4.56 -1.35 -9.48
N GLU A 68 -3.49 -1.21 -10.25
CA GLU A 68 -3.43 -1.64 -11.65
C GLU A 68 -2.13 -2.37 -11.97
N ALA A 69 -2.22 -3.41 -12.80
CA ALA A 69 -1.08 -4.11 -13.39
C ALA A 69 -1.46 -4.68 -14.77
N GLU A 70 -0.72 -4.31 -15.81
CA GLU A 70 -0.90 -4.88 -17.15
C GLU A 70 -0.47 -6.36 -17.17
N ALA A 71 0.75 -6.62 -16.71
CA ALA A 71 1.25 -7.95 -16.42
C ALA A 71 2.19 -7.84 -15.22
N LEU A 72 2.00 -8.72 -14.24
CA LEU A 72 2.91 -8.90 -13.13
C LEU A 72 3.04 -10.40 -12.87
N ARG A 73 4.27 -10.88 -12.73
CA ARG A 73 4.57 -12.23 -12.26
C ARG A 73 5.65 -12.14 -11.20
N TRP A 74 5.39 -12.71 -10.02
CA TRP A 74 6.35 -12.68 -8.93
C TRP A 74 6.27 -13.96 -8.11
N ASP A 75 7.41 -14.63 -7.92
CA ASP A 75 7.51 -15.91 -7.23
C ASP A 75 8.07 -15.82 -5.79
N GLY A 76 8.19 -14.60 -5.27
CA GLY A 76 8.84 -14.32 -3.98
C GLY A 76 10.36 -14.13 -4.08
N SER A 77 11.00 -14.58 -5.16
CA SER A 77 12.45 -14.47 -5.39
C SER A 77 12.80 -13.67 -6.64
N SER A 78 12.02 -13.85 -7.70
CA SER A 78 12.20 -13.28 -9.02
C SER A 78 10.84 -12.90 -9.61
N GLY A 79 10.85 -12.09 -10.66
CA GLY A 79 9.63 -11.68 -11.30
C GLY A 79 9.84 -10.66 -12.40
N ASP A 80 8.75 -10.31 -13.05
CA ASP A 80 8.67 -9.34 -14.13
C ASP A 80 7.34 -8.57 -14.06
N GLY A 81 7.32 -7.39 -14.65
CA GLY A 81 6.15 -6.52 -14.67
C GLY A 81 6.17 -5.39 -13.64
N VAL A 82 5.05 -4.67 -13.57
CA VAL A 82 4.90 -3.46 -12.75
C VAL A 82 3.52 -3.45 -12.11
N LEU A 83 3.47 -3.11 -10.82
CA LEU A 83 2.24 -2.84 -10.08
C LEU A 83 2.17 -1.35 -9.75
N HIS A 84 1.11 -0.69 -10.19
CA HIS A 84 0.81 0.69 -9.85
C HIS A 84 -0.31 0.74 -8.83
N ALA A 85 -0.19 1.62 -7.85
CA ALA A 85 -1.29 1.95 -6.96
C ALA A 85 -1.41 3.46 -6.82
N GLN A 86 -2.64 3.95 -6.80
CA GLN A 86 -2.97 5.35 -6.61
C GLN A 86 -4.08 5.48 -5.58
N TRP A 87 -3.91 6.43 -4.66
CA TRP A 87 -4.92 6.79 -3.68
C TRP A 87 -5.24 8.27 -3.86
N PRO A 88 -6.17 8.60 -4.77
CA PRO A 88 -6.60 9.98 -4.99
C PRO A 88 -7.37 10.50 -3.78
N SER A 89 -7.17 11.78 -3.45
CA SER A 89 -7.79 12.40 -2.27
C SER A 89 -7.58 11.60 -0.99
N ALA A 90 -6.37 11.02 -0.87
CA ALA A 90 -5.94 10.22 0.26
C ALA A 90 -6.08 11.01 1.56
N ARG A 91 -6.62 10.34 2.57
CA ARG A 91 -6.98 10.95 3.85
C ARG A 91 -6.72 9.97 4.97
N ILE A 92 -6.12 10.48 6.04
CA ILE A 92 -5.88 9.72 7.26
C ILE A 92 -6.45 10.49 8.45
N ALA A 93 -7.06 9.77 9.40
CA ALA A 93 -7.38 10.33 10.71
C ALA A 93 -6.57 9.61 11.79
N ALA A 94 -6.00 10.38 12.71
CA ALA A 94 -5.25 9.87 13.85
C ALA A 94 -5.47 10.80 15.05
N ALA A 95 -5.72 10.25 16.23
CA ALA A 95 -5.93 11.03 17.46
C ALA A 95 -6.94 12.20 17.31
N GLY A 96 -8.03 11.97 16.56
CA GLY A 96 -9.08 12.98 16.32
C GLY A 96 -8.71 14.08 15.31
N VAL A 97 -7.54 14.01 14.68
CA VAL A 97 -7.09 14.94 13.64
C VAL A 97 -7.13 14.23 12.28
N THR A 98 -7.77 14.87 11.29
CA THR A 98 -7.78 14.39 9.91
C THR A 98 -6.77 15.19 9.09
N ALA A 99 -5.88 14.49 8.38
CA ALA A 99 -4.94 15.07 7.43
C ALA A 99 -5.29 14.65 6.00
N LEU A 100 -5.26 15.62 5.09
CA LEU A 100 -5.32 15.40 3.65
C LEU A 100 -3.92 15.05 3.15
N LEU A 101 -3.77 13.92 2.47
CA LEU A 101 -2.50 13.49 1.88
C LEU A 101 -2.41 13.80 0.37
N GLY A 102 -3.46 14.38 -0.23
CA GLY A 102 -3.50 14.67 -1.66
C GLY A 102 -3.63 13.38 -2.48
N THR A 103 -2.85 13.25 -3.56
CA THR A 103 -2.80 12.02 -4.34
C THR A 103 -1.54 11.25 -3.98
N LEU A 104 -1.70 10.10 -3.31
CA LEU A 104 -0.61 9.17 -3.07
C LEU A 104 -0.43 8.26 -4.28
N THR A 105 0.81 8.05 -4.68
CA THR A 105 1.20 7.18 -5.78
C THR A 105 2.27 6.21 -5.32
N MET A 106 2.14 4.97 -5.78
CA MET A 106 3.10 3.91 -5.53
C MET A 106 3.32 3.13 -6.82
N THR A 107 4.58 2.79 -7.10
CA THR A 107 4.96 1.92 -8.22
C THR A 107 5.91 0.89 -7.67
N LEU A 108 5.62 -0.39 -7.93
CA LEU A 108 6.40 -1.51 -7.42
C LEU A 108 6.83 -2.42 -8.57
N VAL A 109 8.07 -2.89 -8.49
CA VAL A 109 8.66 -3.82 -9.45
C VAL A 109 9.36 -4.98 -8.72
N PRO A 110 9.33 -6.20 -9.26
CA PRO A 110 10.13 -7.30 -8.72
C PRO A 110 11.64 -6.98 -8.83
N ARG A 111 12.36 -7.06 -7.73
CA ARG A 111 13.81 -6.84 -7.65
C ARG A 111 14.38 -7.51 -6.40
N ASP A 112 15.50 -8.21 -6.51
CA ASP A 112 16.25 -8.74 -5.35
C ASP A 112 15.38 -9.51 -4.33
N ALA A 113 14.52 -10.44 -4.79
CA ALA A 113 13.59 -11.21 -3.94
C ALA A 113 12.51 -10.39 -3.20
N ARG A 114 12.13 -9.25 -3.76
CA ARG A 114 11.09 -8.36 -3.22
C ARG A 114 10.33 -7.68 -4.35
N LEU A 115 9.07 -7.36 -4.10
CA LEU A 115 8.32 -6.41 -4.90
C LEU A 115 8.51 -5.04 -4.26
N ALA A 116 9.36 -4.19 -4.87
CA ALA A 116 9.86 -2.98 -4.23
C ALA A 116 9.69 -1.74 -5.11
N GLY A 117 9.60 -0.58 -4.48
CA GLY A 117 9.56 0.68 -5.18
C GLY A 117 9.31 1.85 -4.24
N THR A 118 8.72 2.92 -4.77
CA THR A 118 8.60 4.19 -4.07
C THR A 118 7.16 4.55 -3.80
N ILE A 119 6.94 5.26 -2.70
CA ILE A 119 5.68 5.94 -2.38
C ILE A 119 5.93 7.45 -2.30
N ALA A 120 5.08 8.23 -2.93
CA ALA A 120 5.12 9.69 -2.86
C ALA A 120 3.73 10.28 -3.04
N ASN A 121 3.53 11.49 -2.52
CA ASN A 121 2.29 12.23 -2.75
C ASN A 121 2.48 13.52 -3.53
N THR A 122 1.39 13.98 -4.14
CA THR A 122 1.25 15.34 -4.67
C THR A 122 0.09 16.05 -4.00
N GLY A 123 0.32 17.30 -3.58
CA GLY A 123 -0.64 18.07 -2.78
C GLY A 123 -0.78 17.57 -1.34
N GLY A 124 -1.87 17.95 -0.67
CA GLY A 124 -2.14 17.60 0.72
C GLY A 124 -1.49 18.52 1.75
N ASP A 125 -1.69 18.19 3.02
CA ASP A 125 -1.21 18.94 4.18
C ASP A 125 0.25 18.66 4.49
N VAL A 126 0.79 17.55 4.03
CA VAL A 126 2.19 17.11 4.26
C VAL A 126 2.77 16.54 2.98
N ARG A 127 4.10 16.54 2.86
CA ARG A 127 4.82 15.81 1.81
C ARG A 127 5.26 14.46 2.34
N ILE A 128 5.02 13.41 1.56
CA ILE A 128 5.40 12.03 1.81
C ILE A 128 6.32 11.59 0.69
N ALA A 129 7.46 11.00 1.04
CA ALA A 129 8.36 10.35 0.11
C ALA A 129 9.06 9.18 0.80
N GLY A 130 9.10 8.02 0.16
CA GLY A 130 9.69 6.84 0.78
C GLY A 130 9.80 5.64 -0.15
N ASN A 131 10.24 4.54 0.44
CA ASN A 131 10.34 3.24 -0.19
C ASN A 131 9.36 2.27 0.46
N VAL A 132 8.82 1.38 -0.36
CA VAL A 132 7.99 0.25 0.07
C VAL A 132 8.60 -1.02 -0.50
N ALA A 133 8.64 -2.07 0.30
CA ALA A 133 9.07 -3.39 -0.13
C ALA A 133 8.12 -4.46 0.42
N PHE A 134 7.73 -5.38 -0.46
CA PHE A 134 6.99 -6.58 -0.10
C PHE A 134 7.90 -7.78 -0.34
N THR A 135 7.99 -8.64 0.67
CA THR A 135 8.67 -9.93 0.62
C THR A 135 7.63 -11.01 0.87
N ALA A 136 7.98 -12.28 0.67
CA ALA A 136 7.10 -13.39 1.02
C ALA A 136 6.71 -13.40 2.52
N GLU A 137 7.53 -12.79 3.38
CA GLU A 137 7.37 -12.86 4.83
C GLU A 137 6.93 -11.54 5.47
N SER A 138 7.03 -10.41 4.76
CA SER A 138 6.81 -9.10 5.37
C SER A 138 6.56 -7.99 4.36
N ILE A 139 5.89 -6.95 4.86
CA ILE A 139 5.75 -5.66 4.21
C ILE A 139 6.59 -4.65 4.99
N GLU A 140 7.39 -3.87 4.29
CA GLU A 140 8.27 -2.84 4.85
C GLU A 140 7.96 -1.48 4.21
N LEU A 141 7.87 -0.45 5.04
CA LEU A 141 7.72 0.95 4.66
C LEU A 141 8.82 1.76 5.36
N ASP A 142 9.59 2.52 4.58
CA ASP A 142 10.52 3.53 5.07
C ASP A 142 10.23 4.85 4.36
N ALA A 143 9.54 5.75 5.06
CA ALA A 143 9.07 7.00 4.48
C ALA A 143 9.42 8.20 5.36
N THR A 144 9.63 9.34 4.70
CA THR A 144 9.77 10.64 5.34
C THR A 144 8.47 11.42 5.13
N ILE A 145 7.94 11.95 6.23
CA ILE A 145 6.78 12.82 6.24
C ILE A 145 7.26 14.21 6.64
N THR A 146 7.19 15.16 5.73
CA THR A 146 7.62 16.55 5.96
C THR A 146 6.39 17.46 6.00
N PRO A 147 6.18 18.24 7.08
CA PRO A 147 5.18 19.30 7.06
C PRO A 147 5.53 20.36 6.01
N LEU A 148 4.51 20.87 5.34
CA LEU A 148 4.57 22.03 4.46
C LEU A 148 4.40 23.32 5.27
N ALA A 149 4.77 24.46 4.69
CA ALA A 149 4.51 25.76 5.31
C ALA A 149 3.01 26.02 5.56
N SER A 150 2.15 25.39 4.75
CA SER A 150 0.70 25.44 4.88
C SER A 150 0.11 24.38 5.82
N THR A 151 0.92 23.49 6.42
CA THR A 151 0.40 22.42 7.28
C THR A 151 -0.34 23.00 8.48
N PRO A 152 -1.61 22.63 8.70
CA PRO A 152 -2.35 23.01 9.89
C PRO A 152 -1.61 22.59 11.18
N LEU A 153 -1.55 23.49 12.16
CA LEU A 153 -0.84 23.26 13.43
C LEU A 153 -1.26 21.96 14.16
N PRO A 154 -2.55 21.57 14.19
CA PRO A 154 -2.95 20.28 14.77
C PRO A 154 -2.28 19.09 14.08
N ILE A 155 -2.16 19.11 12.74
CA ILE A 155 -1.51 18.04 11.97
C ILE A 155 -0.02 18.01 12.27
N ALA A 156 0.64 19.17 12.28
CA ALA A 156 2.07 19.27 12.59
C ALA A 156 2.40 18.72 13.99
N ARG A 157 1.52 18.95 14.98
CA ARG A 157 1.68 18.40 16.33
C ARG A 157 1.48 16.88 16.37
N THR A 158 0.54 16.34 15.60
CA THR A 158 0.32 14.90 15.52
C THR A 158 1.52 14.17 14.90
N LEU A 159 2.26 14.80 13.97
CA LEU A 159 3.46 14.17 13.38
C LEU A 159 4.50 13.79 14.44
N VAL A 160 4.66 14.59 15.50
CA VAL A 160 5.60 14.30 16.61
C VAL A 160 5.29 12.97 17.30
N LEU A 161 4.04 12.51 17.24
CA LEU A 161 3.64 11.22 17.81
C LEU A 161 4.11 10.02 16.97
N LEU A 162 4.46 10.25 15.70
CA LEU A 162 4.94 9.20 14.79
C LEU A 162 6.44 8.89 14.98
N GLY A 163 7.18 9.80 15.62
CA GLY A 163 8.60 9.61 15.90
C GLY A 163 9.37 10.93 16.07
N PRO A 164 10.69 10.84 16.28
CA PRO A 164 11.56 12.01 16.37
C PRO A 164 11.49 12.88 15.10
N ILE A 165 11.39 14.19 15.28
CA ILE A 165 11.50 15.18 14.21
C ILE A 165 12.97 15.54 13.96
N ASP A 166 13.35 15.72 12.71
CA ASP A 166 14.65 16.27 12.34
C ASP A 166 14.69 17.81 12.36
N SER A 167 15.83 18.41 11.98
CA SER A 167 16.00 19.86 11.91
C SER A 167 15.08 20.56 10.91
N SER A 168 14.48 19.83 9.97
CA SER A 168 13.49 20.32 9.01
C SER A 168 12.05 20.14 9.48
N GLY A 169 11.84 19.54 10.65
CA GLY A 169 10.52 19.16 11.15
C GLY A 169 9.96 17.90 10.51
N ALA A 170 10.75 17.18 9.71
CA ALA A 170 10.33 15.94 9.07
C ALA A 170 10.43 14.77 10.05
N VAL A 171 9.52 13.81 9.91
CA VAL A 171 9.50 12.56 10.68
C VAL A 171 9.80 11.40 9.76
N ARG A 172 10.70 10.53 10.20
CA ARG A 172 10.96 9.26 9.51
C ARG A 172 10.10 8.16 10.11
N LEU A 173 9.21 7.62 9.29
CA LEU A 173 8.39 6.47 9.60
C LEU A 173 9.07 5.20 9.08
N ARG A 174 9.35 4.27 9.99
CA ARG A 174 9.80 2.92 9.64
C ARG A 174 8.80 1.93 10.20
N TRP A 175 8.15 1.20 9.32
CA TRP A 175 7.15 0.21 9.68
C TRP A 175 7.45 -1.11 8.97
N ARG A 176 7.28 -2.21 9.72
CA ARG A 176 7.39 -3.56 9.19
C ARG A 176 6.26 -4.39 9.76
N HIS A 177 5.57 -5.10 8.90
CA HIS A 177 4.50 -6.00 9.27
C HIS A 177 4.77 -7.40 8.73
N PRO A 178 4.80 -8.45 9.58
CA PRO A 178 4.96 -9.82 9.13
C PRO A 178 3.72 -10.27 8.36
N GLN A 179 3.89 -10.94 7.23
CA GLN A 179 2.79 -11.66 6.57
C GLN A 179 2.59 -12.99 7.31
N ARG A 180 1.38 -13.20 7.85
CA ARG A 180 1.01 -14.42 8.59
C ARG A 180 0.48 -15.50 7.65
#